data_AF-A0A6J8DZM7-F1
#
_entry.id   AF-A0A6J8DZM7-F1
#
_cell.length_a   1.000
_cell.length_b   1.000
_cell.length_c   1.000
_cell.angle_alpha   90.00
_cell.angle_beta   90.00
_cell.angle_gamma   90.00
#
_symmetry.space_group_name_H-M   'P 1'
#
loop_
_entity.id
_entity.type
_entity.pdbx_description
1 polymer ?
#
loop_
_entity_poly.entity_id
_entity_poly.type
_entity_poly.pdbx_seq_one_letter_code
_entity_poly.pdbx_strand_id
1 'polypeptide(L)'
;MAKIAHENLIEEEELLLFLNYQHKIGNIIFFKEIREYIILQPEWLVKFFRCLICDCHAVKRNYNLICPTAWNQLKSTGELSNVLINQLFQKEPELKYGDHQAHLLQVMEKFDIVVKPRFRDTCQISDSYYLPCMIEKSSSYESIKNAFIRNTCDVAISPWLVLEFEFLPLAYFNHIMFHYIRNYKVCKVDIEGLEHPAIYRGKAVFYLDETRQHEQFIICFSHNAISLQIWKWDFVKDDIYVNVLNKLCDNIENIKGKLSHNISYYIKAKCSNGDYSKSAGRISSKDLTRKEKYKCEEHKCLHSKYEIENTWFKHDMAEIGEATNDLEQYVTSISIPSTQPKSEKVLRIIAKTKISKGYCYLGFDEENERLFRPIVNTEAIWPSSSNFYLKKSYRFQVSLNPDEIYIDCLTPYPHRNDDMIVAPVVSQEKTSPFNVKVLLSVAKPDINEVFLGIKENRFLYENTDSPSAGILKCSSQNVSLHYNANTYRTRCMIHLPSGDYDLPLTGINTDEIPSVDREILVVLGLGRPFNPKGFYNHSRCYILVLGFFVL
;
A
#
# COMPACT_ATOMS: atom_id res chain seq x y z
N MET A 1 1.83 29.79 -43.63
CA MET A 1 1.95 28.84 -44.75
C MET A 1 3.34 29.00 -45.35
N ALA A 2 4.24 28.06 -45.06
CA ALA A 2 5.53 27.96 -45.73
C ALA A 2 5.48 26.71 -46.62
N LYS A 3 5.87 26.88 -47.89
CA LYS A 3 6.03 25.81 -48.88
C LYS A 3 7.19 24.94 -48.41
N ILE A 4 6.92 23.72 -47.94
CA ILE A 4 7.97 22.71 -47.78
C ILE A 4 8.17 22.09 -49.16
N ALA A 5 9.37 22.33 -49.70
CA ALA A 5 9.87 21.75 -50.92
C ALA A 5 9.90 20.21 -50.80
N HIS A 6 9.60 19.54 -51.91
CA HIS A 6 9.94 18.15 -52.14
C HIS A 6 11.43 17.93 -51.91
N GLU A 7 11.86 17.33 -50.80
CA GLU A 7 13.20 16.73 -50.69
C GLU A 7 13.27 15.84 -49.43
N ASN A 8 13.61 14.56 -49.65
CA ASN A 8 13.72 13.43 -48.71
C ASN A 8 12.40 12.73 -48.34
N LEU A 9 11.92 11.85 -49.23
CA LEU A 9 10.99 10.79 -48.86
C LEU A 9 11.75 9.83 -47.92
N ILE A 10 11.61 10.03 -46.61
CA ILE A 10 11.99 9.02 -45.62
C ILE A 10 11.11 7.80 -45.91
N GLU A 11 11.72 6.61 -46.08
CA GLU A 11 10.97 5.38 -46.27
C GLU A 11 10.05 5.14 -45.06
N GLU A 12 8.82 4.63 -45.27
CA GLU A 12 7.84 4.46 -44.17
C GLU A 12 8.44 3.65 -43.01
N GLU A 13 9.29 2.67 -43.32
CA GLU A 13 9.99 1.85 -42.33
C GLU A 13 10.97 2.67 -41.48
N GLU A 14 11.76 3.55 -42.11
CA GLU A 14 12.68 4.45 -41.40
C GLU A 14 11.91 5.43 -40.51
N LEU A 15 10.78 5.95 -40.98
CA LEU A 15 9.92 6.84 -40.18
C LEU A 15 9.33 6.09 -38.98
N LEU A 16 8.82 4.87 -39.16
CA LEU A 16 8.29 4.06 -38.07
C LEU A 16 9.38 3.68 -37.06
N LEU A 17 10.59 3.40 -37.53
CA LEU A 17 11.74 3.13 -36.66
C LEU A 17 12.10 4.37 -35.83
N PHE A 18 12.16 5.55 -36.48
CA PHE A 18 12.41 6.82 -35.82
C PHE A 18 11.34 7.15 -34.76
N LEU A 19 10.06 7.03 -35.10
CA LEU A 19 8.95 7.32 -34.18
C LEU A 19 8.96 6.36 -32.98
N ASN A 20 9.21 5.06 -33.20
CA ASN A 20 9.34 4.10 -32.11
C ASN A 20 10.56 4.40 -31.23
N TYR A 21 11.68 4.83 -31.81
CA TYR A 21 12.86 5.25 -31.04
C TYR A 21 12.53 6.46 -30.16
N GLN A 22 11.95 7.52 -30.72
CA GLN A 22 11.54 8.72 -29.99
C GLN A 22 10.52 8.42 -28.89
N HIS A 23 9.62 7.46 -29.14
CA HIS A 23 8.68 6.98 -28.14
C HIS A 23 9.35 6.27 -26.97
N LYS A 24 10.29 5.36 -27.25
CA LYS A 24 11.02 4.60 -26.22
C LYS A 24 11.85 5.49 -25.29
N ILE A 25 12.41 6.59 -25.80
CA ILE A 25 13.16 7.55 -24.98
C ILE A 25 12.26 8.61 -24.32
N GLY A 26 10.95 8.57 -24.56
CA GLY A 26 9.97 9.44 -23.91
C GLY A 26 9.88 10.86 -24.48
N ASN A 27 10.40 11.11 -25.68
CA ASN A 27 10.29 12.43 -26.33
C ASN A 27 8.91 12.66 -26.96
N ILE A 28 8.27 11.58 -27.44
CA ILE A 28 6.92 11.59 -28.00
C ILE A 28 6.12 10.40 -27.48
N ILE A 29 4.80 10.41 -27.61
CA ILE A 29 3.98 9.20 -27.47
C ILE A 29 3.50 8.76 -28.85
N PHE A 30 3.83 7.53 -29.21
CA PHE A 30 3.45 6.92 -30.47
C PHE A 30 3.15 5.45 -30.28
N PHE A 31 2.03 5.00 -30.84
CA PHE A 31 1.66 3.59 -30.88
C PHE A 31 1.35 3.22 -32.33
N LYS A 32 1.97 2.15 -32.84
CA LYS A 32 1.87 1.72 -34.24
C LYS A 32 0.44 1.33 -34.65
N GLU A 33 -0.42 1.04 -33.70
CA GLU A 33 -1.81 0.65 -33.93
C GLU A 33 -2.76 1.85 -34.04
N ILE A 34 -2.31 3.05 -33.61
CA ILE A 34 -3.05 4.31 -33.71
C ILE A 34 -2.16 5.39 -34.36
N ARG A 35 -1.57 5.05 -35.51
CA ARG A 35 -0.51 5.84 -36.19
C ARG A 35 -0.91 7.27 -36.53
N GLU A 36 -2.21 7.50 -36.64
CA GLU A 36 -2.80 8.79 -37.00
C GLU A 36 -2.60 9.84 -35.90
N TYR A 37 -2.21 9.43 -34.68
CA TYR A 37 -2.06 10.30 -33.52
C TYR A 37 -0.69 10.15 -32.86
N ILE A 38 0.12 11.19 -33.02
CA ILE A 38 1.42 11.33 -32.38
C ILE A 38 1.34 12.46 -31.36
N ILE A 39 1.57 12.16 -30.08
CA ILE A 39 1.64 13.21 -29.05
C ILE A 39 3.08 13.70 -29.01
N LEU A 40 3.30 14.90 -29.56
CA LEU A 40 4.62 15.53 -29.65
C LEU A 40 5.12 16.09 -28.31
N GLN A 41 4.21 16.30 -27.35
CA GLN A 41 4.53 16.85 -26.02
C GLN A 41 3.99 15.92 -24.93
N PRO A 42 4.79 14.96 -24.45
CA PRO A 42 4.38 14.04 -23.38
C PRO A 42 3.91 14.74 -22.10
N GLU A 43 4.48 15.91 -21.78
CA GLU A 43 4.06 16.74 -20.65
C GLU A 43 2.57 17.15 -20.72
N TRP A 44 2.03 17.37 -21.91
CA TRP A 44 0.61 17.67 -22.11
C TRP A 44 -0.29 16.48 -21.69
N LEU A 45 0.16 15.25 -21.97
CA LEU A 45 -0.51 14.02 -21.54
C LEU A 45 -0.34 13.76 -20.04
N VAL A 46 0.84 14.04 -19.47
CA VAL A 46 1.08 13.92 -18.02
C VAL A 46 0.15 14.85 -17.24
N LYS A 47 -0.02 16.10 -17.68
CA LYS A 47 -0.98 17.03 -17.08
C LYS A 47 -2.41 16.49 -17.11
N PHE A 48 -2.81 15.87 -18.22
CA PHE A 48 -4.10 15.23 -18.33
C PHE A 48 -4.27 14.06 -17.34
N PHE A 49 -3.29 13.16 -17.23
CA PHE A 49 -3.34 12.06 -16.25
C PHE A 49 -3.34 12.55 -14.80
N ARG A 50 -2.67 13.68 -14.50
CA ARG A 50 -2.77 14.31 -13.18
C ARG A 50 -4.20 14.77 -12.88
N CYS A 51 -4.94 15.29 -13.86
CA CYS A 51 -6.37 15.62 -13.69
C CYS A 51 -7.24 14.39 -13.43
N LEU A 52 -6.86 13.21 -13.95
CA LEU A 52 -7.56 11.95 -13.73
C LEU A 52 -7.23 11.32 -12.36
N ILE A 53 -5.96 11.36 -11.93
CA ILE A 53 -5.46 10.60 -10.77
C ILE A 53 -5.39 11.47 -9.51
N CYS A 54 -4.87 12.70 -9.60
CA CYS A 54 -4.57 13.52 -8.43
C CYS A 54 -5.75 14.39 -7.96
N ASP A 55 -6.84 14.38 -8.71
CA ASP A 55 -7.77 15.51 -8.69
C ASP A 55 -9.09 15.26 -7.95
N CYS A 56 -9.09 14.29 -7.04
CA CYS A 56 -10.12 14.20 -6.02
C CYS A 56 -10.14 15.42 -5.07
N HIS A 57 -9.09 16.26 -5.09
CA HIS A 57 -8.98 17.46 -4.27
C HIS A 57 -9.37 18.79 -4.96
N ALA A 58 -9.19 18.97 -6.28
CA ALA A 58 -9.64 20.23 -6.93
C ALA A 58 -11.13 20.25 -7.32
N VAL A 59 -11.86 19.13 -7.16
CA VAL A 59 -13.34 19.12 -7.20
C VAL A 59 -13.95 20.12 -6.20
N LYS A 60 -13.22 20.51 -5.15
CA LYS A 60 -13.67 21.51 -4.15
C LYS A 60 -13.35 22.97 -4.49
N ARG A 61 -12.59 23.26 -5.55
CA ARG A 61 -12.32 24.64 -6.01
C ARG A 61 -13.34 25.13 -7.04
N ASN A 62 -13.87 24.22 -7.86
CA ASN A 62 -14.86 24.51 -8.89
C ASN A 62 -16.11 23.65 -8.66
N TYR A 63 -16.97 24.08 -7.72
CA TYR A 63 -18.23 23.41 -7.36
C TYR A 63 -19.24 23.24 -8.53
N ASN A 64 -18.95 23.79 -9.71
CA ASN A 64 -19.87 23.83 -10.84
C ASN A 64 -19.51 22.90 -12.02
N LEU A 65 -18.37 22.20 -12.02
CA LEU A 65 -17.90 21.46 -13.21
C LEU A 65 -17.90 19.93 -13.06
N ILE A 66 -17.84 19.38 -11.85
CA ILE A 66 -17.57 17.95 -11.65
C ILE A 66 -18.51 17.34 -10.60
N CYS A 67 -19.19 16.26 -10.96
CA CYS A 67 -20.22 15.61 -10.14
C CYS A 67 -19.59 14.74 -9.03
N PRO A 68 -19.76 15.07 -7.74
CA PRO A 68 -19.14 14.30 -6.64
C PRO A 68 -19.60 12.85 -6.57
N THR A 69 -20.84 12.56 -6.98
CA THR A 69 -21.38 11.20 -6.98
C THR A 69 -20.69 10.31 -8.01
N ALA A 70 -20.36 10.84 -9.19
CA ALA A 70 -19.63 10.11 -10.23
C ALA A 70 -18.20 9.74 -9.79
N TRP A 71 -17.51 10.61 -9.04
CA TRP A 71 -16.21 10.28 -8.44
C TRP A 71 -16.31 9.23 -7.34
N ASN A 72 -17.31 9.34 -6.48
CA ASN A 72 -17.52 8.35 -5.43
C ASN A 72 -17.87 6.98 -6.04
N GLN A 73 -18.61 6.95 -7.15
CA GLN A 73 -18.84 5.74 -7.93
C GLN A 73 -17.51 5.18 -8.45
N LEU A 74 -16.66 5.98 -9.10
CA LEU A 74 -15.34 5.54 -9.55
C LEU A 74 -14.50 4.95 -8.41
N LYS A 75 -14.43 5.62 -7.26
CA LYS A 75 -13.66 5.16 -6.10
C LYS A 75 -14.21 3.87 -5.47
N SER A 76 -15.52 3.67 -5.52
CA SER A 76 -16.19 2.52 -4.91
C SER A 76 -16.30 1.31 -5.83
N THR A 77 -16.43 1.52 -7.14
CA THR A 77 -16.69 0.46 -8.14
C THR A 77 -15.54 0.26 -9.12
N GLY A 78 -14.63 1.22 -9.23
CA GLY A 78 -13.62 1.29 -10.29
C GLY A 78 -14.16 1.73 -11.64
N GLU A 79 -15.47 2.01 -11.76
CA GLU A 79 -16.11 2.36 -13.02
C GLU A 79 -15.96 3.86 -13.32
N LEU A 80 -15.30 4.16 -14.43
CA LEU A 80 -15.19 5.48 -15.02
C LEU A 80 -16.37 5.67 -16.00
N SER A 81 -17.39 6.40 -15.54
CA SER A 81 -18.61 6.67 -16.30
C SER A 81 -18.41 7.74 -17.37
N ASN A 82 -19.21 7.70 -18.44
CA ASN A 82 -19.21 8.74 -19.49
C ASN A 82 -19.42 10.16 -18.95
N VAL A 83 -20.24 10.30 -17.90
CA VAL A 83 -20.46 11.58 -17.23
C VAL A 83 -19.15 12.12 -16.68
N LEU A 84 -18.38 11.27 -15.99
CA LEU A 84 -17.12 11.66 -15.41
C LEU A 84 -16.04 11.90 -16.48
N ILE A 85 -16.03 11.09 -17.55
CA ILE A 85 -15.14 11.30 -18.71
C ILE A 85 -15.40 12.69 -19.30
N ASN A 86 -16.65 13.02 -19.66
CA ASN A 86 -16.96 14.30 -20.29
C ASN A 86 -16.56 15.49 -19.38
N GLN A 87 -16.74 15.36 -18.07
CA GLN A 87 -16.33 16.38 -17.10
C GLN A 87 -14.81 16.54 -17.00
N LEU A 88 -14.06 15.44 -16.99
CA LEU A 88 -12.60 15.45 -16.92
C LEU A 88 -11.98 16.12 -18.13
N PHE A 89 -12.51 15.85 -19.32
CA PHE A 89 -12.00 16.37 -20.59
C PHE A 89 -12.35 17.84 -20.83
N GLN A 90 -13.30 18.39 -20.08
CA GLN A 90 -13.67 19.80 -20.08
C GLN A 90 -12.99 20.61 -18.96
N LYS A 91 -12.24 19.94 -18.07
CA LYS A 91 -11.69 20.57 -16.86
C LYS A 91 -10.65 21.66 -17.14
N GLU A 92 -9.85 21.49 -18.19
CA GLU A 92 -8.81 22.42 -18.61
C GLU A 92 -9.10 22.87 -20.06
N PRO A 93 -10.03 23.82 -20.27
CA PRO A 93 -10.47 24.23 -21.61
C PRO A 93 -9.32 24.74 -22.49
N GLU A 94 -8.32 25.37 -21.88
CA GLU A 94 -7.14 25.90 -22.58
C GLU A 94 -6.27 24.81 -23.21
N LEU A 95 -6.30 23.59 -22.64
CA LEU A 95 -5.53 22.45 -23.12
C LEU A 95 -6.30 21.60 -24.14
N LYS A 96 -7.58 21.92 -24.40
CA LYS A 96 -8.43 21.35 -25.45
C LYS A 96 -8.50 19.82 -25.47
N TYR A 97 -8.50 19.19 -24.29
CA TYR A 97 -8.58 17.72 -24.18
C TYR A 97 -9.85 17.15 -24.83
N GLY A 98 -10.98 17.86 -24.73
CA GLY A 98 -12.26 17.46 -25.34
C GLY A 98 -12.19 17.20 -26.85
N ASP A 99 -11.39 17.98 -27.58
CA ASP A 99 -11.22 17.82 -29.04
C ASP A 99 -10.53 16.49 -29.41
N HIS A 100 -9.84 15.88 -28.44
CA HIS A 100 -9.06 14.66 -28.62
C HIS A 100 -9.58 13.48 -27.77
N GLN A 101 -10.81 13.55 -27.27
CA GLN A 101 -11.34 12.60 -26.26
C GLN A 101 -11.20 11.13 -26.65
N ALA A 102 -11.69 10.74 -27.84
CA ALA A 102 -11.64 9.36 -28.31
C ALA A 102 -10.20 8.83 -28.41
N HIS A 103 -9.26 9.67 -28.86
CA HIS A 103 -7.86 9.30 -29.04
C HIS A 103 -7.13 9.17 -27.70
N LEU A 104 -7.37 10.10 -26.79
CA LEU A 104 -6.83 10.04 -25.43
C LEU A 104 -7.31 8.79 -24.70
N LEU A 105 -8.58 8.38 -24.86
CA LEU A 105 -9.06 7.11 -24.31
C LEU A 105 -8.31 5.90 -24.91
N GLN A 106 -8.06 5.87 -26.22
CA GLN A 106 -7.26 4.80 -26.84
C GLN A 106 -5.82 4.80 -26.33
N VAL A 107 -5.20 5.97 -26.16
CA VAL A 107 -3.86 6.11 -25.56
C VAL A 107 -3.86 5.60 -24.11
N MET A 108 -4.87 5.95 -23.32
CA MET A 108 -5.03 5.44 -21.96
C MET A 108 -5.23 3.92 -21.91
N GLU A 109 -5.94 3.33 -22.87
CA GLU A 109 -6.05 1.87 -23.00
C GLU A 109 -4.70 1.23 -23.34
N LYS A 110 -3.88 1.86 -24.19
CA LYS A 110 -2.54 1.37 -24.55
C LYS A 110 -1.56 1.41 -23.38
N PHE A 111 -1.67 2.41 -22.51
CA PHE A 111 -0.91 2.47 -21.25
C PHE A 111 -1.47 1.56 -20.15
N ASP A 112 -2.56 0.82 -20.42
CA ASP A 112 -3.31 0.09 -19.39
C ASP A 112 -3.60 1.02 -18.18
N ILE A 113 -4.14 2.21 -18.46
CA ILE A 113 -4.70 3.12 -17.44
C ILE A 113 -6.19 2.86 -17.31
N VAL A 114 -6.88 2.69 -18.44
CA VAL A 114 -8.29 2.28 -18.47
C VAL A 114 -8.46 1.01 -19.27
N VAL A 115 -9.54 0.28 -19.00
CA VAL A 115 -9.95 -0.86 -19.82
C VAL A 115 -11.44 -0.82 -20.09
N LYS A 116 -11.79 -1.03 -21.35
CA LYS A 116 -13.15 -1.29 -21.75
C LYS A 116 -13.50 -2.75 -21.43
N PRO A 117 -14.52 -3.04 -20.61
CA PRO A 117 -14.92 -4.42 -20.35
C PRO A 117 -15.45 -5.06 -21.64
N ARG A 118 -14.99 -6.28 -21.93
CA ARG A 118 -15.36 -7.01 -23.16
C ARG A 118 -16.80 -7.51 -23.14
N PHE A 119 -17.31 -7.88 -21.97
CA PHE A 119 -18.63 -8.48 -21.80
C PHE A 119 -19.56 -7.49 -21.11
N ARG A 120 -20.57 -7.01 -21.84
CA ARG A 120 -21.67 -6.20 -21.30
C ARG A 120 -22.96 -6.99 -21.34
N ASP A 121 -23.78 -6.81 -20.30
CA ASP A 121 -25.17 -7.28 -20.31
C ASP A 121 -25.93 -6.51 -21.42
N THR A 122 -26.64 -7.24 -22.26
CA THR A 122 -27.12 -6.90 -23.61
C THR A 122 -28.23 -5.83 -23.70
N CYS A 123 -28.29 -4.82 -22.82
CA CYS A 123 -29.37 -3.82 -22.89
C CYS A 123 -28.97 -2.36 -22.78
N GLN A 124 -27.70 -2.00 -22.52
CA GLN A 124 -27.28 -0.59 -22.53
C GLN A 124 -25.87 -0.45 -23.09
N ILE A 125 -25.76 0.28 -24.22
CA ILE A 125 -24.49 0.75 -24.76
C ILE A 125 -24.05 1.92 -23.86
N SER A 126 -23.51 1.63 -22.68
CA SER A 126 -22.76 2.63 -21.91
C SER A 126 -21.29 2.50 -22.30
N ASP A 127 -20.61 3.59 -22.66
CA ASP A 127 -19.16 3.57 -22.92
C ASP A 127 -18.34 3.70 -21.63
N SER A 128 -18.74 2.98 -20.57
CA SER A 128 -17.97 3.01 -19.32
C SER A 128 -16.70 2.17 -19.42
N TYR A 129 -15.70 2.64 -18.68
CA TYR A 129 -14.37 2.05 -18.55
C TYR A 129 -14.14 1.61 -17.11
N TYR A 130 -13.23 0.67 -16.89
CA TYR A 130 -12.67 0.45 -15.55
C TYR A 130 -11.32 1.13 -15.41
N LEU A 131 -11.09 1.72 -14.23
CA LEU A 131 -9.84 2.33 -13.79
C LEU A 131 -9.45 1.74 -12.42
N PRO A 132 -8.93 0.49 -12.38
CA PRO A 132 -8.70 -0.26 -11.15
C PRO A 132 -7.75 0.43 -10.15
N CYS A 133 -6.81 1.24 -10.63
CA CYS A 133 -5.86 1.94 -9.76
C CYS A 133 -6.49 3.01 -8.87
N MET A 134 -7.72 3.44 -9.16
CA MET A 134 -8.46 4.45 -8.38
C MET A 134 -9.44 3.84 -7.37
N ILE A 135 -9.50 2.51 -7.26
CA ILE A 135 -10.40 1.83 -6.34
C ILE A 135 -9.90 2.00 -4.89
N GLU A 136 -10.72 2.64 -4.07
CA GLU A 136 -10.48 2.80 -2.63
C GLU A 136 -11.21 1.75 -1.80
N LYS A 137 -12.27 1.14 -2.36
CA LYS A 137 -13.04 0.09 -1.69
C LYS A 137 -12.16 -1.11 -1.36
N SER A 138 -12.00 -1.38 -0.07
CA SER A 138 -11.36 -2.58 0.44
C SER A 138 -12.41 -3.51 1.04
N SER A 139 -12.18 -4.82 0.97
CA SER A 139 -12.98 -5.83 1.65
C SER A 139 -12.07 -6.99 2.03
N SER A 140 -12.37 -7.62 3.17
CA SER A 140 -11.67 -8.84 3.57
C SER A 140 -12.04 -9.96 2.60
N TYR A 141 -11.11 -10.89 2.41
CA TYR A 141 -11.39 -12.09 1.62
C TYR A 141 -12.63 -12.83 2.14
N GLU A 142 -12.76 -12.96 3.45
CA GLU A 142 -13.89 -13.64 4.09
C GLU A 142 -15.23 -12.96 3.80
N SER A 143 -15.29 -11.62 3.80
CA SER A 143 -16.51 -10.90 3.42
C SER A 143 -16.87 -11.10 1.95
N ILE A 144 -15.88 -11.15 1.06
CA ILE A 144 -16.11 -11.40 -0.38
C ILE A 144 -16.59 -12.84 -0.57
N LYS A 145 -15.88 -13.82 0.00
CA LYS A 145 -16.25 -15.23 -0.02
C LYS A 145 -17.69 -15.44 0.49
N ASN A 146 -18.03 -14.83 1.62
CA ASN A 146 -19.37 -14.86 2.20
C ASN A 146 -20.41 -14.06 1.43
N ALA A 147 -20.04 -13.26 0.43
CA ALA A 147 -21.00 -12.63 -0.47
C ALA A 147 -21.41 -13.58 -1.60
N PHE A 148 -20.49 -14.44 -2.04
CA PHE A 148 -20.71 -15.36 -3.17
C PHE A 148 -21.16 -16.77 -2.76
N ILE A 149 -20.72 -17.26 -1.60
CA ILE A 149 -20.90 -18.67 -1.19
C ILE A 149 -22.06 -18.84 -0.17
N ARG A 150 -22.94 -17.82 0.00
CA ARG A 150 -24.01 -17.88 1.03
C ARG A 150 -24.92 -19.10 0.83
N ASN A 151 -25.00 -19.95 1.86
CA ASN A 151 -25.99 -21.01 2.01
C ASN A 151 -26.00 -22.13 0.95
N THR A 152 -24.96 -22.28 0.14
CA THR A 152 -24.82 -23.42 -0.79
C THR A 152 -23.85 -24.45 -0.23
N CYS A 153 -24.34 -25.63 0.10
CA CYS A 153 -23.55 -26.72 0.73
C CYS A 153 -22.53 -27.37 -0.23
N ASP A 154 -22.65 -27.12 -1.54
CA ASP A 154 -21.94 -27.89 -2.58
C ASP A 154 -20.96 -27.03 -3.40
N VAL A 155 -20.23 -26.11 -2.75
CA VAL A 155 -19.18 -25.33 -3.43
C VAL A 155 -17.83 -26.00 -3.28
N ALA A 156 -17.26 -26.46 -4.39
CA ALA A 156 -15.87 -26.90 -4.44
C ALA A 156 -14.94 -25.67 -4.53
N ILE A 157 -14.05 -25.55 -3.55
CA ILE A 157 -13.06 -24.47 -3.46
C ILE A 157 -11.68 -25.06 -3.71
N SER A 158 -11.00 -24.57 -4.75
CA SER A 158 -9.66 -25.03 -5.08
C SER A 158 -8.63 -24.63 -4.00
N PRO A 159 -7.50 -25.34 -3.89
CA PRO A 159 -6.29 -24.77 -3.30
C PRO A 159 -5.96 -23.41 -3.95
N TRP A 160 -5.25 -22.56 -3.24
CA TRP A 160 -4.70 -21.33 -3.83
C TRP A 160 -3.53 -21.68 -4.74
N LEU A 161 -3.57 -21.15 -5.96
CA LEU A 161 -2.39 -20.97 -6.79
C LEU A 161 -1.70 -19.67 -6.36
N VAL A 162 -0.39 -19.68 -6.16
CA VAL A 162 0.37 -18.52 -5.70
C VAL A 162 1.56 -18.30 -6.61
N LEU A 163 1.62 -17.16 -7.26
CA LEU A 163 2.81 -16.70 -7.97
C LEU A 163 3.56 -15.77 -7.03
N GLU A 164 4.70 -16.23 -6.54
CA GLU A 164 5.55 -15.49 -5.62
C GLU A 164 6.72 -14.89 -6.38
N PHE A 165 6.76 -13.57 -6.43
CA PHE A 165 7.76 -12.76 -7.09
C PHE A 165 8.87 -12.41 -6.11
N GLU A 166 10.07 -12.15 -6.62
CA GLU A 166 11.14 -11.53 -5.83
C GLU A 166 10.78 -10.07 -5.51
N PHE A 167 10.21 -9.37 -6.48
CA PHE A 167 9.67 -8.03 -6.34
C PHE A 167 8.47 -7.85 -7.28
N LEU A 168 7.34 -7.36 -6.75
CA LEU A 168 6.14 -7.12 -7.53
C LEU A 168 5.68 -5.65 -7.40
N PRO A 169 5.96 -4.79 -8.39
CA PRO A 169 5.44 -3.42 -8.41
C PRO A 169 3.90 -3.41 -8.35
N LEU A 170 3.30 -2.48 -7.60
CA LEU A 170 1.84 -2.35 -7.54
C LEU A 170 1.22 -2.10 -8.94
N ALA A 171 1.89 -1.33 -9.78
CA ALA A 171 1.47 -1.11 -11.16
C ALA A 171 1.38 -2.42 -11.97
N TYR A 172 2.25 -3.39 -11.67
CA TYR A 172 2.27 -4.70 -12.32
C TYR A 172 0.97 -5.48 -12.07
N PHE A 173 0.47 -5.44 -10.84
CA PHE A 173 -0.83 -6.05 -10.52
C PHE A 173 -1.98 -5.37 -11.27
N ASN A 174 -1.92 -4.05 -11.46
CA ASN A 174 -2.93 -3.35 -12.25
C ASN A 174 -2.91 -3.84 -13.70
N HIS A 175 -1.75 -4.01 -14.36
CA HIS A 175 -1.65 -4.60 -15.70
C HIS A 175 -2.31 -5.98 -15.78
N ILE A 176 -2.13 -6.81 -14.74
CA ILE A 176 -2.78 -8.12 -14.64
C ILE A 176 -4.29 -7.98 -14.51
N MET A 177 -4.76 -7.06 -13.67
CA MET A 177 -6.19 -6.73 -13.55
C MET A 177 -6.79 -6.26 -14.87
N PHE A 178 -6.10 -5.39 -15.62
CA PHE A 178 -6.53 -4.93 -16.94
C PHE A 178 -6.70 -6.09 -17.92
N HIS A 179 -5.75 -7.02 -17.95
CA HIS A 179 -5.87 -8.24 -18.76
C HIS A 179 -7.10 -9.06 -18.36
N TYR A 180 -7.34 -9.29 -17.07
CA TYR A 180 -8.49 -10.08 -16.63
C TYR A 180 -9.83 -9.39 -16.90
N ILE A 181 -9.94 -8.08 -16.68
CA ILE A 181 -11.16 -7.32 -17.02
C ILE A 181 -11.43 -7.34 -18.54
N ARG A 182 -10.38 -7.34 -19.37
CA ARG A 182 -10.50 -7.43 -20.83
C ARG A 182 -10.93 -8.81 -21.32
N ASN A 183 -10.63 -9.87 -20.57
CA ASN A 183 -10.83 -11.25 -21.02
C ASN A 183 -11.92 -12.02 -20.27
N TYR A 184 -12.40 -11.51 -19.13
CA TYR A 184 -13.42 -12.17 -18.31
C TYR A 184 -14.48 -11.19 -17.85
N LYS A 185 -15.70 -11.70 -17.67
CA LYS A 185 -16.79 -10.93 -17.07
C LYS A 185 -16.55 -10.77 -15.57
N VAL A 186 -16.53 -9.53 -15.10
CA VAL A 186 -16.44 -9.19 -13.67
C VAL A 186 -17.72 -9.68 -12.97
N CYS A 187 -17.57 -10.40 -11.86
CA CYS A 187 -18.70 -10.84 -11.04
C CYS A 187 -19.41 -9.64 -10.39
N LYS A 188 -20.68 -9.78 -10.06
CA LYS A 188 -21.42 -8.76 -9.32
C LYS A 188 -21.86 -9.29 -7.97
N VAL A 189 -21.84 -8.42 -6.96
CA VAL A 189 -22.35 -8.69 -5.61
C VAL A 189 -23.58 -7.83 -5.41
N ASP A 190 -24.67 -8.46 -4.98
CA ASP A 190 -25.85 -7.74 -4.51
C ASP A 190 -25.59 -7.16 -3.11
N ILE A 191 -25.63 -5.83 -3.01
CA ILE A 191 -25.58 -5.09 -1.77
C ILE A 191 -26.83 -4.21 -1.73
N GLU A 192 -27.74 -4.50 -0.79
CA GLU A 192 -28.96 -3.70 -0.58
C GLU A 192 -29.88 -3.62 -1.83
N GLY A 193 -29.89 -4.67 -2.68
CA GLY A 193 -30.70 -4.73 -3.89
C GLY A 193 -30.04 -4.05 -5.11
N LEU A 194 -28.77 -3.64 -4.99
CA LEU A 194 -27.98 -3.07 -6.07
C LEU A 194 -26.80 -3.99 -6.41
N GLU A 195 -26.68 -4.31 -7.70
CA GLU A 195 -25.55 -5.07 -8.20
C GLU A 195 -24.29 -4.19 -8.31
N HIS A 196 -23.26 -4.53 -7.55
CA HIS A 196 -21.96 -3.86 -7.61
C HIS A 196 -20.89 -4.78 -8.21
N PRO A 197 -20.00 -4.27 -9.08
CA PRO A 197 -18.88 -5.07 -9.58
C PRO A 197 -17.98 -5.52 -8.42
N ALA A 198 -17.57 -6.78 -8.46
CA ALA A 198 -16.72 -7.42 -7.47
C ALA A 198 -15.24 -7.12 -7.72
N ILE A 199 -14.92 -5.83 -7.83
CA ILE A 199 -13.56 -5.31 -7.93
C ILE A 199 -13.29 -4.48 -6.68
N TYR A 200 -12.16 -4.77 -6.04
CA TYR A 200 -11.72 -4.16 -4.81
C TYR A 200 -10.25 -3.80 -4.94
N ARG A 201 -9.76 -2.96 -4.03
CA ARG A 201 -8.32 -2.65 -3.97
C ARG A 201 -7.52 -3.94 -3.74
N GLY A 202 -6.75 -4.34 -4.76
CA GLY A 202 -5.92 -5.54 -4.74
C GLY A 202 -6.68 -6.86 -4.90
N LYS A 203 -7.97 -6.86 -5.25
CA LYS A 203 -8.74 -8.11 -5.44
C LYS A 203 -9.81 -7.97 -6.51
N ALA A 204 -10.13 -9.04 -7.22
CA ALA A 204 -11.34 -9.09 -8.02
C ALA A 204 -11.85 -10.51 -8.22
N VAL A 205 -13.15 -10.63 -8.48
CA VAL A 205 -13.83 -11.90 -8.78
C VAL A 205 -14.38 -11.85 -10.20
N PHE A 206 -14.13 -12.90 -10.96
CA PHE A 206 -14.50 -13.03 -12.37
C PHE A 206 -15.18 -14.36 -12.64
N TYR A 207 -16.07 -14.39 -13.63
CA TYR A 207 -16.64 -15.64 -14.16
C TYR A 207 -15.62 -16.33 -15.08
N LEU A 208 -15.45 -17.65 -14.95
CA LEU A 208 -14.58 -18.45 -15.82
C LEU A 208 -15.25 -18.85 -17.15
N ASP A 209 -16.57 -19.04 -17.13
CA ASP A 209 -17.37 -19.41 -18.30
C ASP A 209 -18.42 -18.31 -18.57
N GLU A 210 -18.44 -17.81 -19.80
CA GLU A 210 -19.38 -16.79 -20.29
C GLU A 210 -20.83 -17.30 -20.30
N THR A 211 -21.03 -18.61 -20.45
CA THR A 211 -22.34 -19.26 -20.56
C THR A 211 -22.85 -19.81 -19.22
N ARG A 212 -21.99 -19.90 -18.20
CA ARG A 212 -22.28 -20.56 -16.93
C ARG A 212 -21.70 -19.77 -15.76
N GLN A 213 -22.57 -19.15 -14.96
CA GLN A 213 -22.22 -18.46 -13.71
C GLN A 213 -21.73 -19.40 -12.58
N HIS A 214 -21.58 -20.69 -12.87
CA HIS A 214 -21.29 -21.78 -11.93
C HIS A 214 -19.79 -21.95 -11.62
N GLU A 215 -18.92 -21.19 -12.29
CA GLU A 215 -17.48 -21.20 -12.03
C GLU A 215 -16.93 -19.78 -11.98
N GLN A 216 -16.30 -19.46 -10.87
CA GLN A 216 -15.75 -18.14 -10.58
C GLN A 216 -14.32 -18.29 -10.12
N PHE A 217 -13.49 -17.29 -10.38
CA PHE A 217 -12.17 -17.21 -9.77
C PHE A 217 -11.97 -15.85 -9.13
N ILE A 218 -11.29 -15.88 -7.98
CA ILE A 218 -10.81 -14.68 -7.30
C ILE A 218 -9.32 -14.56 -7.53
N ILE A 219 -8.88 -13.35 -7.87
CA ILE A 219 -7.47 -12.98 -7.88
C ILE A 219 -7.22 -11.98 -6.75
N CYS A 220 -6.14 -12.21 -6.01
CA CYS A 220 -5.76 -11.42 -4.86
C CYS A 220 -4.28 -11.02 -4.94
N PHE A 221 -4.01 -9.76 -4.70
CA PHE A 221 -2.66 -9.22 -4.53
C PHE A 221 -2.28 -9.22 -3.04
N SER A 222 -1.07 -9.68 -2.74
CA SER A 222 -0.46 -9.58 -1.41
C SER A 222 1.05 -9.48 -1.51
N HIS A 223 1.63 -8.34 -1.12
CA HIS A 223 3.07 -8.11 -1.08
C HIS A 223 3.73 -8.44 -2.44
N ASN A 224 4.61 -9.43 -2.49
CA ASN A 224 5.22 -9.94 -3.73
C ASN A 224 4.51 -11.21 -4.24
N ALA A 225 3.21 -11.35 -4.04
CA ALA A 225 2.49 -12.51 -4.48
C ALA A 225 1.14 -12.18 -5.11
N ILE A 226 0.80 -12.94 -6.14
CA ILE A 226 -0.52 -12.96 -6.76
C ILE A 226 -1.11 -14.33 -6.50
N SER A 227 -2.24 -14.35 -5.82
CA SER A 227 -2.92 -15.59 -5.43
C SER A 227 -4.23 -15.73 -6.19
N LEU A 228 -4.50 -16.91 -6.72
CA LEU A 228 -5.75 -17.24 -7.41
C LEU A 228 -6.42 -18.41 -6.72
N GLN A 229 -7.75 -18.36 -6.65
CA GLN A 229 -8.56 -19.48 -6.21
C GLN A 229 -9.83 -19.56 -7.05
N ILE A 230 -10.26 -20.79 -7.32
CA ILE A 230 -11.44 -21.08 -8.12
C ILE A 230 -12.54 -21.63 -7.20
N TRP A 231 -13.76 -21.14 -7.40
CA TRP A 231 -14.98 -21.55 -6.73
C TRP A 231 -15.93 -22.16 -7.75
N LYS A 232 -16.48 -23.34 -7.45
CA LYS A 232 -17.29 -24.12 -8.39
C LYS A 232 -18.53 -24.69 -7.72
N TRP A 233 -19.65 -24.62 -8.44
CA TRP A 233 -20.95 -25.12 -7.96
C TRP A 233 -21.44 -26.38 -8.71
N ASP A 234 -20.69 -26.89 -9.70
CA ASP A 234 -21.04 -28.07 -10.52
C ASP A 234 -19.81 -28.98 -10.83
N PHE A 235 -20.07 -30.20 -11.34
CA PHE A 235 -19.04 -31.18 -11.74
C PHE A 235 -18.14 -30.68 -12.88
N VAL A 236 -16.84 -30.90 -12.72
CA VAL A 236 -15.75 -30.24 -13.46
C VAL A 236 -15.32 -31.00 -14.72
N LYS A 237 -14.99 -30.25 -15.79
CA LYS A 237 -14.00 -30.68 -16.80
C LYS A 237 -12.60 -30.29 -16.31
N ASP A 238 -11.69 -31.25 -16.22
CA ASP A 238 -10.41 -31.08 -15.50
C ASP A 238 -9.47 -29.98 -16.05
N ASP A 239 -9.64 -29.54 -17.31
CA ASP A 239 -8.65 -28.69 -18.00
C ASP A 239 -8.70 -27.21 -17.59
N ILE A 240 -9.69 -26.80 -16.79
CA ILE A 240 -9.92 -25.38 -16.45
C ILE A 240 -8.77 -24.78 -15.65
N TYR A 241 -8.23 -25.52 -14.68
CA TYR A 241 -7.15 -25.03 -13.82
C TYR A 241 -5.87 -24.74 -14.61
N VAL A 242 -5.50 -25.65 -15.51
CA VAL A 242 -4.35 -25.51 -16.41
C VAL A 242 -4.55 -24.32 -17.35
N ASN A 243 -5.75 -24.15 -17.91
CA ASN A 243 -6.06 -23.02 -18.78
C ASN A 243 -5.94 -21.67 -18.07
N VAL A 244 -6.40 -21.57 -16.81
CA VAL A 244 -6.28 -20.34 -16.01
C VAL A 244 -4.83 -20.04 -15.68
N LEU A 245 -4.05 -21.06 -15.31
CA LEU A 245 -2.61 -20.92 -15.04
C LEU A 245 -1.84 -20.49 -16.29
N ASN A 246 -2.03 -21.15 -17.43
CA ASN A 246 -1.35 -20.81 -18.68
C ASN A 246 -1.65 -19.38 -19.11
N LYS A 247 -2.92 -18.96 -19.07
CA LYS A 247 -3.30 -17.57 -19.37
C LYS A 247 -2.65 -16.55 -18.44
N LEU A 248 -2.49 -16.89 -17.15
CA LEU A 248 -1.80 -16.02 -16.20
C LEU A 248 -0.31 -15.90 -16.54
N CYS A 249 0.36 -17.02 -16.81
CA CYS A 249 1.77 -17.06 -17.20
C CYS A 249 1.99 -16.27 -18.51
N ASP A 250 1.17 -16.52 -19.54
CA ASP A 250 1.22 -15.78 -20.80
C ASP A 250 1.06 -14.27 -20.58
N ASN A 251 0.12 -13.88 -19.70
CA ASN A 251 -0.09 -12.48 -19.38
C ASN A 251 1.14 -11.86 -18.68
N ILE A 252 1.77 -12.57 -17.75
CA ILE A 252 2.98 -12.11 -17.08
C ILE A 252 4.13 -11.92 -18.09
N GLU A 253 4.36 -12.90 -18.97
CA GLU A 253 5.40 -12.79 -19.99
C GLU A 253 5.13 -11.62 -20.96
N ASN A 254 3.87 -11.40 -21.33
CA ASN A 254 3.47 -10.23 -22.11
C ASN A 254 3.77 -8.91 -21.39
N ILE A 255 3.51 -8.81 -20.08
CA ILE A 255 3.79 -7.61 -19.30
C ILE A 255 5.31 -7.40 -19.14
N LYS A 256 6.09 -8.47 -18.92
CA LYS A 256 7.57 -8.40 -18.91
C LYS A 256 8.10 -7.82 -20.21
N GLY A 257 7.63 -8.32 -21.35
CA GLY A 257 8.01 -7.82 -22.67
C GLY A 257 7.67 -6.33 -22.85
N LYS A 258 6.48 -5.90 -22.42
CA LYS A 258 6.06 -4.49 -22.49
C LYS A 258 6.89 -3.56 -21.61
N LEU A 259 7.14 -3.94 -20.36
CA LEU A 259 7.80 -3.08 -19.40
C LEU A 259 9.34 -3.17 -19.48
N SER A 260 9.90 -4.13 -20.23
CA SER A 260 11.35 -4.40 -20.26
C SER A 260 11.95 -4.63 -18.87
N HIS A 261 11.13 -5.09 -17.92
CA HIS A 261 11.55 -5.44 -16.56
C HIS A 261 11.82 -6.94 -16.51
N ASN A 262 12.99 -7.32 -15.99
CA ASN A 262 13.29 -8.71 -15.71
C ASN A 262 12.75 -9.06 -14.33
N ILE A 263 11.55 -9.65 -14.28
CA ILE A 263 10.91 -10.05 -13.02
C ILE A 263 10.93 -11.58 -12.91
N SER A 264 11.50 -12.08 -11.84
CA SER A 264 11.51 -13.50 -11.48
C SER A 264 10.27 -13.84 -10.63
N TYR A 265 9.73 -15.05 -10.82
CA TYR A 265 8.64 -15.56 -9.99
C TYR A 265 8.68 -17.08 -9.87
N TYR A 266 8.08 -17.58 -8.78
CA TYR A 266 7.95 -18.99 -8.46
C TYR A 266 6.48 -19.35 -8.35
N ILE A 267 6.10 -20.47 -8.96
CA ILE A 267 4.75 -21.02 -8.83
C ILE A 267 4.71 -21.91 -7.59
N LYS A 268 3.87 -21.52 -6.64
CA LYS A 268 3.58 -22.23 -5.40
C LYS A 268 2.09 -22.48 -5.29
N ALA A 269 1.70 -23.33 -4.34
CA ALA A 269 0.31 -23.55 -4.00
C ALA A 269 0.13 -23.54 -2.48
N LYS A 270 -1.12 -23.34 -2.04
CA LYS A 270 -1.49 -23.30 -0.64
C LYS A 270 -2.87 -23.94 -0.45
N CYS A 271 -3.12 -24.56 0.71
CA CYS A 271 -4.40 -25.22 0.98
C CYS A 271 -5.61 -24.29 0.78
N SER A 272 -6.78 -24.83 0.44
CA SER A 272 -7.99 -24.06 0.09
C SER A 272 -8.49 -23.11 1.18
N ASN A 273 -8.28 -23.46 2.46
CA ASN A 273 -8.64 -22.62 3.60
C ASN A 273 -7.54 -21.63 4.02
N GLY A 274 -6.41 -21.62 3.30
CA GLY A 274 -5.26 -20.76 3.59
C GLY A 274 -5.59 -19.27 3.47
N ASP A 275 -4.96 -18.46 4.29
CA ASP A 275 -4.98 -17.00 4.10
C ASP A 275 -4.05 -16.64 2.94
N TYR A 276 -4.60 -16.18 1.82
CA TYR A 276 -3.82 -15.83 0.63
C TYR A 276 -2.66 -14.85 0.93
N SER A 277 -2.83 -13.99 1.94
CA SER A 277 -1.85 -12.96 2.29
C SER A 277 -0.62 -13.48 3.02
N LYS A 278 -0.70 -14.67 3.64
CA LYS A 278 0.41 -15.23 4.43
C LYS A 278 1.29 -16.16 3.60
N SER A 279 2.61 -16.02 3.80
CA SER A 279 3.61 -16.94 3.25
C SER A 279 3.56 -18.34 3.87
N ALA A 280 3.18 -18.44 5.15
CA ALA A 280 3.05 -19.72 5.85
C ALA A 280 2.12 -20.69 5.10
N GLY A 281 2.57 -21.92 4.90
CA GLY A 281 1.81 -22.97 4.22
C GLY A 281 1.82 -22.90 2.68
N ARG A 282 2.62 -22.02 2.06
CA ARG A 282 2.94 -22.07 0.62
C ARG A 282 3.92 -23.22 0.34
N ILE A 283 3.68 -23.96 -0.73
CA ILE A 283 4.45 -25.17 -1.08
C ILE A 283 4.77 -25.13 -2.56
N SER A 284 6.02 -25.43 -2.91
CA SER A 284 6.44 -25.50 -4.31
C SER A 284 6.05 -26.85 -4.95
N SER A 285 5.92 -26.88 -6.28
CA SER A 285 5.74 -28.15 -7.01
C SER A 285 6.87 -29.15 -6.72
N LYS A 286 8.12 -28.67 -6.60
CA LYS A 286 9.29 -29.51 -6.28
C LYS A 286 9.17 -30.19 -4.93
N ASP A 287 8.57 -29.54 -3.94
CA ASP A 287 8.39 -30.10 -2.59
C ASP A 287 7.25 -31.13 -2.53
N LEU A 288 6.25 -30.99 -3.41
CA LEU A 288 5.15 -31.95 -3.50
C LEU A 288 5.65 -33.31 -3.98
N THR A 289 6.51 -33.37 -4.99
CA THR A 289 6.98 -34.63 -5.61
C THR A 289 7.59 -35.64 -4.63
N ARG A 290 8.02 -35.22 -3.44
CA ARG A 290 8.74 -36.05 -2.47
C ARG A 290 7.86 -36.75 -1.43
N LYS A 291 6.59 -36.36 -1.24
CA LYS A 291 5.73 -36.86 -0.15
C LYS A 291 4.26 -36.95 -0.56
N GLU A 292 3.55 -38.03 -0.20
CA GLU A 292 2.10 -38.20 -0.46
C GLU A 292 1.20 -37.23 0.33
N LYS A 293 1.72 -36.68 1.44
CA LYS A 293 1.04 -35.70 2.27
C LYS A 293 1.98 -34.55 2.58
N TYR A 294 1.42 -33.35 2.68
CA TYR A 294 2.16 -32.16 3.11
C TYR A 294 1.56 -31.59 4.39
N LYS A 295 2.40 -30.97 5.23
CA LYS A 295 1.95 -30.28 6.42
C LYS A 295 1.70 -28.82 6.08
N CYS A 296 0.47 -28.36 6.25
CA CYS A 296 0.17 -26.93 6.19
C CYS A 296 0.70 -26.26 7.45
N GLU A 297 1.68 -25.37 7.31
CA GLU A 297 2.26 -24.67 8.47
C GLU A 297 1.29 -23.68 9.12
N GLU A 298 0.37 -23.11 8.34
CA GLU A 298 -0.63 -22.17 8.83
C GLU A 298 -1.65 -22.85 9.75
N HIS A 299 -2.23 -23.97 9.30
CA HIS A 299 -3.28 -24.68 10.05
C HIS A 299 -2.77 -25.85 10.88
N LYS A 300 -1.47 -26.17 10.77
CA LYS A 300 -0.82 -27.29 11.46
C LYS A 300 -1.45 -28.66 11.18
N CYS A 301 -2.16 -28.82 10.06
CA CYS A 301 -2.78 -30.07 9.62
C CYS A 301 -2.06 -30.69 8.42
N LEU A 302 -2.33 -31.98 8.16
CA LEU A 302 -1.82 -32.70 6.99
C LEU A 302 -2.86 -32.69 5.88
N HIS A 303 -2.42 -32.36 4.68
CA HIS A 303 -3.22 -32.38 3.46
C HIS A 303 -2.70 -33.44 2.50
N SER A 304 -3.59 -33.93 1.63
CA SER A 304 -3.21 -34.81 0.53
C SER A 304 -2.49 -34.03 -0.56
N LYS A 305 -1.34 -34.52 -1.02
CA LYS A 305 -0.62 -33.96 -2.18
C LYS A 305 -1.51 -33.87 -3.43
N TYR A 306 -2.39 -34.85 -3.60
CA TYR A 306 -3.34 -34.94 -4.72
C TYR A 306 -4.32 -33.76 -4.78
N GLU A 307 -4.62 -33.09 -3.65
CA GLU A 307 -5.48 -31.90 -3.65
C GLU A 307 -4.88 -30.79 -4.52
N ILE A 308 -3.57 -30.59 -4.43
CA ILE A 308 -2.86 -29.56 -5.17
C ILE A 308 -2.48 -30.05 -6.56
N GLU A 309 -1.92 -31.26 -6.67
CA GLU A 309 -1.43 -31.77 -7.96
C GLU A 309 -2.54 -31.94 -8.99
N ASN A 310 -3.67 -32.52 -8.60
CA ASN A 310 -4.79 -32.72 -9.53
C ASN A 310 -5.47 -31.39 -9.91
N THR A 311 -5.21 -30.32 -9.15
CA THR A 311 -5.71 -28.99 -9.43
C THR A 311 -4.73 -28.21 -10.30
N TRP A 312 -3.54 -27.87 -9.78
CA TRP A 312 -2.65 -26.88 -10.40
C TRP A 312 -1.43 -27.47 -11.12
N PHE A 313 -1.01 -28.69 -10.79
CA PHE A 313 0.24 -29.28 -11.28
C PHE A 313 0.03 -30.62 -11.99
N LYS A 314 -1.07 -30.76 -12.74
CA LYS A 314 -1.32 -32.00 -13.50
C LYS A 314 -0.11 -32.31 -14.40
N HIS A 315 0.26 -33.59 -14.39
CA HIS A 315 1.52 -34.28 -14.75
C HIS A 315 2.46 -33.81 -15.90
N ASP A 316 2.24 -32.70 -16.62
CA ASP A 316 3.12 -32.27 -17.72
C ASP A 316 3.53 -30.78 -17.59
N MET A 317 4.38 -30.47 -16.62
CA MET A 317 5.02 -29.15 -16.47
C MET A 317 6.55 -29.27 -16.50
N ALA A 318 7.08 -30.17 -17.34
CA ALA A 318 8.52 -30.32 -17.53
C ALA A 318 9.18 -29.13 -18.27
N GLU A 319 8.43 -28.30 -19.00
CA GLU A 319 9.03 -27.33 -19.94
C GLU A 319 8.81 -25.85 -19.61
N ILE A 320 7.96 -25.48 -18.64
CA ILE A 320 7.66 -24.06 -18.34
C ILE A 320 8.65 -23.46 -17.31
N GLY A 321 9.48 -24.30 -16.67
CA GLY A 321 10.35 -23.91 -15.55
C GLY A 321 11.85 -23.72 -15.84
N GLU A 322 12.32 -23.95 -17.07
CA GLU A 322 13.77 -23.96 -17.37
C GLU A 322 14.33 -22.64 -17.94
N ALA A 323 13.52 -21.62 -18.19
CA ALA A 323 13.98 -20.38 -18.86
C ALA A 323 14.83 -19.41 -18.00
N THR A 324 15.27 -19.76 -16.78
CA THR A 324 16.09 -18.86 -15.93
C THR A 324 17.30 -19.51 -15.25
N ASN A 325 17.72 -20.71 -15.65
CA ASN A 325 18.76 -21.46 -14.91
C ASN A 325 20.23 -21.22 -15.33
N ASP A 326 20.52 -20.29 -16.25
CA ASP A 326 21.89 -20.14 -16.79
C ASP A 326 22.88 -19.34 -15.93
N LEU A 327 22.65 -19.15 -14.63
CA LEU A 327 23.58 -18.42 -13.74
C LEU A 327 24.03 -19.17 -12.47
N GLU A 328 23.63 -20.43 -12.25
CA GLU A 328 24.00 -21.17 -11.03
C GLU A 328 25.29 -22.03 -11.12
N GLN A 329 26.10 -21.92 -12.17
CA GLN A 329 27.33 -22.72 -12.28
C GLN A 329 28.59 -22.15 -11.59
N TYR A 330 28.50 -21.03 -10.87
CA TYR A 330 29.67 -20.44 -10.19
C TYR A 330 29.39 -19.89 -8.78
N VAL A 331 28.78 -20.67 -7.88
CA VAL A 331 28.99 -20.47 -6.44
C VAL A 331 29.01 -21.81 -5.70
N THR A 332 30.19 -22.44 -5.67
CA THR A 332 30.48 -23.52 -4.74
C THR A 332 30.51 -23.02 -3.29
N SER A 333 29.78 -23.72 -2.43
CA SER A 333 29.96 -23.86 -0.98
C SER A 333 29.95 -22.60 -0.12
N ILE A 334 28.76 -22.13 0.27
CA ILE A 334 28.53 -21.59 1.62
C ILE A 334 27.23 -22.20 2.15
N SER A 335 27.35 -23.11 3.12
CA SER A 335 26.23 -23.58 3.93
C SER A 335 25.72 -22.42 4.80
N ILE A 336 24.57 -21.84 4.45
CA ILE A 336 23.87 -20.87 5.29
C ILE A 336 22.87 -21.64 6.17
N PRO A 337 22.97 -21.57 7.50
CA PRO A 337 22.02 -22.22 8.40
C PRO A 337 20.65 -21.51 8.35
N SER A 338 19.59 -22.31 8.22
CA SER A 338 18.19 -21.88 8.03
C SER A 338 17.48 -21.46 9.33
N THR A 339 18.03 -20.48 10.03
CA THR A 339 17.31 -19.73 11.07
C THR A 339 17.82 -18.29 11.06
N GLN A 340 17.10 -17.39 10.38
CA GLN A 340 17.33 -15.97 10.62
C GLN A 340 16.96 -15.65 12.07
N PRO A 341 17.84 -15.04 12.87
CA PRO A 341 17.52 -14.62 14.21
C PRO A 341 16.44 -13.52 14.13
N LYS A 342 15.31 -13.70 14.82
CA LYS A 342 14.37 -12.60 15.08
C LYS A 342 15.16 -11.50 15.79
N SER A 343 15.26 -10.29 15.23
CA SER A 343 15.94 -9.24 15.99
C SER A 343 15.05 -8.81 17.13
N GLU A 344 15.65 -8.75 18.30
CA GLU A 344 15.04 -8.21 19.48
C GLU A 344 15.59 -6.81 19.69
N LYS A 345 14.75 -5.91 20.19
CA LYS A 345 15.14 -4.57 20.56
C LYS A 345 14.71 -4.29 21.98
N VAL A 346 15.64 -3.84 22.80
CA VAL A 346 15.34 -3.41 24.17
C VAL A 346 15.11 -1.91 24.15
N LEU A 347 13.91 -1.47 24.52
CA LEU A 347 13.60 -0.06 24.68
C LEU A 347 13.27 0.26 26.13
N ARG A 348 13.78 1.38 26.61
CA ARG A 348 13.36 1.95 27.88
C ARG A 348 12.23 2.94 27.67
N ILE A 349 11.08 2.72 28.30
CA ILE A 349 9.91 3.57 28.09
C ILE A 349 10.11 4.90 28.80
N ILE A 350 10.14 5.99 28.03
CA ILE A 350 10.38 7.35 28.53
C ILE A 350 9.14 8.24 28.46
N ALA A 351 8.12 7.88 27.68
CA ALA A 351 6.85 8.56 27.71
C ALA A 351 5.66 7.62 27.49
N LYS A 352 4.52 8.01 28.04
CA LYS A 352 3.25 7.28 27.96
C LYS A 352 2.09 8.27 27.84
N THR A 353 1.25 8.09 26.84
CA THR A 353 0.07 8.95 26.58
C THR A 353 -1.20 8.12 26.49
N LYS A 354 -2.30 8.59 27.09
CA LYS A 354 -3.61 7.93 27.00
C LYS A 354 -4.31 8.35 25.70
N ILE A 355 -4.81 7.36 24.96
CA ILE A 355 -5.64 7.57 23.77
C ILE A 355 -6.95 6.81 24.00
N SER A 356 -8.05 7.20 23.35
CA SER A 356 -9.43 6.73 23.61
C SER A 356 -9.59 5.23 23.93
N LYS A 357 -8.84 4.34 23.27
CA LYS A 357 -8.93 2.88 23.42
C LYS A 357 -7.68 2.22 24.02
N GLY A 358 -6.69 2.99 24.49
CA GLY A 358 -5.40 2.42 24.87
C GLY A 358 -4.31 3.43 25.24
N TYR A 359 -3.06 3.04 25.00
CA TYR A 359 -1.88 3.86 25.30
C TYR A 359 -0.94 3.94 24.10
N CYS A 360 -0.27 5.08 23.96
CA CYS A 360 0.89 5.23 23.10
C CYS A 360 2.14 5.37 23.97
N TYR A 361 3.25 4.76 23.55
CA TYR A 361 4.51 4.74 24.29
C TYR A 361 5.64 5.27 23.43
N LEU A 362 6.59 5.97 24.05
CA LEU A 362 7.87 6.32 23.43
C LEU A 362 8.97 5.59 24.19
N GLY A 363 9.81 4.87 23.47
CA GLY A 363 10.96 4.15 23.99
C GLY A 363 12.28 4.79 23.54
N PHE A 364 13.28 4.71 24.41
CA PHE A 364 14.66 5.05 24.11
C PHE A 364 15.49 3.77 24.01
N ASP A 365 16.20 3.64 22.89
CA ASP A 365 17.22 2.63 22.68
C ASP A 365 18.56 3.16 23.19
N GLU A 366 19.01 2.66 24.34
CA GLU A 366 20.26 3.08 24.98
C GLU A 366 21.51 2.65 24.19
N GLU A 367 21.42 1.61 23.36
CA GLU A 367 22.56 1.08 22.62
C GLU A 367 22.90 1.94 21.39
N ASN A 368 21.87 2.42 20.67
CA ASN A 368 22.05 3.20 19.45
C ASN A 368 21.64 4.67 19.63
N GLU A 369 21.36 5.07 20.86
CA GLU A 369 20.98 6.43 21.25
C GLU A 369 19.86 6.99 20.36
N ARG A 370 18.77 6.22 20.22
CA ARG A 370 17.67 6.57 19.30
C ARG A 370 16.31 6.41 19.97
N LEU A 371 15.38 7.27 19.59
CA LEU A 371 13.98 7.22 20.01
C LEU A 371 13.17 6.36 19.05
N PHE A 372 12.28 5.53 19.59
CA PHE A 372 11.37 4.71 18.82
C PHE A 372 9.98 4.69 19.47
N ARG A 373 8.95 4.68 18.64
CA ARG A 373 7.58 4.38 19.08
C ARG A 373 7.28 2.91 18.76
N PRO A 374 7.25 2.00 19.75
CA PRO A 374 6.85 0.62 19.49
C PRO A 374 5.35 0.57 19.14
N ILE A 375 4.99 -0.03 18.01
CA ILE A 375 3.60 -0.16 17.54
C ILE A 375 3.26 -1.60 17.14
N VAL A 376 2.00 -1.99 17.29
CA VAL A 376 1.50 -3.33 16.92
C VAL A 376 0.51 -3.19 15.76
N ASN A 377 0.63 -4.04 14.74
CA ASN A 377 -0.33 -4.12 13.61
C ASN A 377 -0.63 -2.78 12.91
N THR A 378 0.37 -1.89 12.76
CA THR A 378 0.25 -0.53 12.17
C THR A 378 -0.59 0.48 12.97
N GLU A 379 -1.16 0.08 14.11
CA GLU A 379 -1.85 1.00 15.01
C GLU A 379 -0.87 1.55 16.04
N ALA A 380 -0.75 2.89 16.11
CA ALA A 380 0.02 3.57 17.16
C ALA A 380 -0.63 3.51 18.57
N ILE A 381 -1.40 2.45 18.87
CA ILE A 381 -2.16 2.30 20.11
C ILE A 381 -1.99 0.87 20.60
N TRP A 382 -1.46 0.73 21.80
CA TRP A 382 -1.47 -0.52 22.55
C TRP A 382 -2.78 -0.65 23.32
N PRO A 383 -3.39 -1.84 23.38
CA PRO A 383 -4.62 -2.06 24.13
C PRO A 383 -4.40 -1.75 25.62
N SER A 384 -5.45 -1.35 26.34
CA SER A 384 -5.34 -0.99 27.77
C SER A 384 -4.81 -2.12 28.67
N SER A 385 -4.89 -3.38 28.21
CA SER A 385 -4.30 -4.54 28.86
C SER A 385 -2.77 -4.56 28.81
N SER A 386 -2.16 -3.87 27.84
CA SER A 386 -0.70 -3.74 27.68
C SER A 386 -0.23 -2.48 28.39
N ASN A 387 0.19 -2.63 29.65
CA ASN A 387 0.62 -1.52 30.49
C ASN A 387 2.14 -1.50 30.68
N PHE A 388 2.85 -0.64 29.94
CA PHE A 388 4.27 -0.42 30.15
C PHE A 388 4.51 0.73 31.13
N TYR A 389 5.44 0.54 32.06
CA TYR A 389 5.78 1.51 33.09
C TYR A 389 6.93 2.40 32.62
N LEU A 390 6.85 3.69 32.95
CA LEU A 390 7.93 4.64 32.69
C LEU A 390 9.23 4.21 33.37
N LYS A 391 10.36 4.56 32.74
CA LYS A 391 11.73 4.30 33.23
C LYS A 391 12.07 2.79 33.31
N LYS A 392 11.19 1.91 32.79
CA LYS A 392 11.41 0.46 32.72
C LYS A 392 11.78 0.03 31.29
N SER A 393 12.58 -1.03 31.21
CA SER A 393 13.07 -1.60 29.96
C SER A 393 12.23 -2.81 29.56
N TYR A 394 11.89 -2.86 28.29
CA TYR A 394 11.12 -3.93 27.69
C TYR A 394 11.81 -4.40 26.43
N ARG A 395 11.87 -5.72 26.27
CA ARG A 395 12.37 -6.38 25.10
C ARG A 395 11.21 -6.64 24.17
N PHE A 396 11.29 -6.01 23.01
CA PHE A 396 10.37 -6.14 21.92
C PHE A 396 10.97 -7.09 20.90
N GLN A 397 10.18 -8.04 20.43
CA GLN A 397 10.52 -8.76 19.21
C GLN A 397 10.19 -7.81 18.06
N VAL A 398 11.24 -7.26 17.45
CA VAL A 398 11.08 -6.51 16.21
C VAL A 398 10.64 -7.53 15.18
N SER A 399 9.58 -7.22 14.44
CA SER A 399 9.29 -8.02 13.25
C SER A 399 10.42 -7.71 12.26
N LEU A 400 11.54 -8.45 12.33
CA LEU A 400 12.46 -8.57 11.21
C LEU A 400 11.75 -9.39 10.15
N ASN A 401 10.86 -8.74 9.47
CA ASN A 401 10.71 -9.03 8.09
C ASN A 401 10.85 -7.65 7.45
N PRO A 402 12.01 -7.30 6.88
CA PRO A 402 12.06 -6.24 5.87
C PRO A 402 10.94 -6.42 4.82
N ASP A 403 10.48 -7.66 4.64
CA ASP A 403 9.35 -8.10 3.81
C ASP A 403 7.95 -8.07 4.50
N GLU A 404 7.84 -7.60 5.75
CA GLU A 404 6.60 -7.24 6.47
C GLU A 404 6.61 -5.76 6.88
N ILE A 405 7.79 -5.14 6.88
CA ILE A 405 7.98 -3.69 6.88
C ILE A 405 7.64 -3.22 5.46
N TYR A 406 6.35 -3.23 5.19
CA TYR A 406 5.66 -2.28 4.31
C TYR A 406 6.58 -1.33 3.53
N ILE A 407 6.53 -1.42 2.21
CA ILE A 407 6.74 -0.26 1.33
C ILE A 407 5.61 0.79 1.53
N ASP A 408 4.66 0.58 2.47
CA ASP A 408 3.88 1.66 3.09
C ASP A 408 4.59 2.33 4.30
N CYS A 409 5.86 2.03 4.63
CA CYS A 409 6.56 2.53 5.83
C CYS A 409 7.82 3.38 5.59
N LEU A 410 8.17 3.71 4.34
CA LEU A 410 8.66 5.06 4.06
C LEU A 410 7.44 5.98 4.03
N THR A 411 6.76 6.11 5.17
CA THR A 411 5.64 7.03 5.26
C THR A 411 6.20 8.42 5.02
N PRO A 412 5.69 9.20 4.06
CA PRO A 412 6.07 10.60 3.93
C PRO A 412 5.74 11.41 5.19
N TYR A 413 5.10 10.82 6.21
CA TYR A 413 4.58 11.53 7.35
C TYR A 413 5.61 11.75 8.47
N PRO A 414 5.81 13.00 8.93
CA PRO A 414 6.73 13.28 10.04
C PRO A 414 6.37 12.52 11.34
N HIS A 415 5.09 12.17 11.54
CA HIS A 415 4.65 11.47 12.75
C HIS A 415 4.98 9.97 12.81
N ARG A 416 5.54 9.37 11.75
CA ARG A 416 5.82 7.91 11.66
C ARG A 416 7.29 7.56 11.41
N ASN A 417 8.15 8.56 11.21
CA ASN A 417 9.58 8.36 10.88
C ASN A 417 10.35 7.51 11.92
N ASP A 418 9.86 7.38 13.15
CA ASP A 418 10.47 6.55 14.21
C ASP A 418 9.52 5.51 14.80
N ASP A 419 8.49 5.11 14.06
CA ASP A 419 7.63 4.00 14.45
C ASP A 419 8.37 2.66 14.24
N MET A 420 8.43 1.83 15.29
CA MET A 420 9.04 0.50 15.26
C MET A 420 7.94 -0.56 15.38
N ILE A 421 7.73 -1.35 14.33
CA ILE A 421 6.72 -2.41 14.32
C ILE A 421 7.25 -3.61 15.13
N VAL A 422 6.47 -4.00 16.13
CA VAL A 422 6.85 -5.05 17.07
C VAL A 422 5.74 -6.08 17.21
N ALA A 423 6.11 -7.32 17.52
CA ALA A 423 5.16 -8.33 17.90
C ALA A 423 4.40 -7.92 19.18
N PRO A 424 3.15 -8.38 19.38
CA PRO A 424 2.40 -8.10 20.61
C PRO A 424 3.02 -8.76 21.86
N VAL A 425 3.95 -9.71 21.67
CA VAL A 425 4.66 -10.39 22.76
C VAL A 425 5.84 -9.54 23.21
N VAL A 426 5.78 -9.08 24.46
CA VAL A 426 6.80 -8.21 25.07
C VAL A 426 7.21 -8.79 26.42
N SER A 427 8.52 -8.87 26.68
CA SER A 427 9.05 -9.26 27.99
C SER A 427 9.64 -8.04 28.70
N GLN A 428 9.30 -7.87 29.97
CA GLN A 428 9.93 -6.85 30.80
C GLN A 428 11.31 -7.34 31.26
N GLU A 429 12.33 -6.51 31.08
CA GLU A 429 13.70 -6.83 31.51
C GLU A 429 13.90 -6.55 33.01
N LYS A 430 14.92 -7.17 33.62
CA LYS A 430 15.38 -6.77 34.96
C LYS A 430 15.96 -5.35 34.86
N THR A 431 15.25 -4.38 35.42
CA THR A 431 15.60 -2.96 35.23
C THR A 431 16.66 -2.49 36.20
N SER A 432 17.81 -2.06 35.67
CA SER A 432 18.71 -1.13 36.34
C SER A 432 18.05 0.25 36.51
N PRO A 433 18.47 1.06 37.50
CA PRO A 433 18.02 2.44 37.64
C PRO A 433 18.21 3.21 36.32
N PHE A 434 17.20 3.99 35.93
CA PHE A 434 17.30 4.80 34.72
C PHE A 434 18.16 6.03 34.97
N ASN A 435 19.29 6.13 34.26
CA ASN A 435 20.13 7.32 34.27
C ASN A 435 19.63 8.31 33.21
N VAL A 436 18.92 9.35 33.62
CA VAL A 436 18.35 10.37 32.71
C VAL A 436 19.41 11.01 31.80
N LYS A 437 20.68 11.08 32.25
CA LYS A 437 21.76 11.70 31.47
C LYS A 437 22.01 11.03 30.12
N VAL A 438 21.60 9.78 29.93
CA VAL A 438 21.72 9.10 28.62
C VAL A 438 20.88 9.78 27.54
N LEU A 439 19.83 10.51 27.92
CA LEU A 439 18.99 11.25 26.97
C LEU A 439 19.65 12.55 26.47
N LEU A 440 20.75 12.99 27.09
CA LEU A 440 21.45 14.21 26.68
C LEU A 440 22.07 14.10 25.28
N SER A 441 22.42 12.90 24.82
CA SER A 441 23.04 12.72 23.50
C SER A 441 22.08 13.01 22.34
N VAL A 442 20.77 12.86 22.58
CA VAL A 442 19.71 13.14 21.59
C VAL A 442 18.97 14.45 21.86
N ALA A 443 19.28 15.14 22.95
CA ALA A 443 18.61 16.37 23.32
C ALA A 443 19.11 17.56 22.49
N LYS A 444 18.19 18.44 22.09
CA LYS A 444 18.47 19.66 21.33
C LYS A 444 18.13 20.90 22.15
N PRO A 445 18.85 22.03 21.97
CA PRO A 445 18.59 23.25 22.73
C PRO A 445 17.36 24.04 22.24
N ASP A 446 16.87 23.74 21.03
CA ASP A 446 15.72 24.42 20.43
C ASP A 446 14.74 23.44 19.77
N ILE A 447 13.45 23.79 19.77
CA ILE A 447 12.40 22.96 19.16
C ILE A 447 12.56 22.87 17.63
N ASN A 448 13.09 23.90 16.96
CA ASN A 448 13.35 23.88 15.52
C ASN A 448 14.52 22.95 15.13
N GLU A 449 15.38 22.61 16.08
CA GLU A 449 16.41 21.58 15.89
C GLU A 449 15.85 20.17 16.14
N VAL A 450 14.76 20.05 16.89
CA VAL A 450 14.02 18.79 17.07
C VAL A 450 13.15 18.50 15.85
N PHE A 451 12.37 19.48 15.40
CA PHE A 451 11.44 19.34 14.28
C PHE A 451 11.67 20.40 13.22
N LEU A 452 11.80 19.96 11.97
CA LEU A 452 12.02 20.86 10.84
C LEU A 452 10.68 21.36 10.29
N GLY A 453 10.62 22.62 9.87
CA GLY A 453 9.47 23.16 9.12
C GLY A 453 8.23 23.50 9.96
N ILE A 454 8.41 23.81 11.25
CA ILE A 454 7.32 24.19 12.16
C ILE A 454 6.56 25.42 11.63
N LYS A 455 5.24 25.39 11.80
CA LYS A 455 4.32 26.47 11.46
C LYS A 455 3.59 26.92 12.72
N GLU A 456 3.53 28.25 12.86
CA GLU A 456 2.79 28.93 13.93
C GLU A 456 3.16 28.39 15.33
N ASN A 457 4.42 28.00 15.52
CA ASN A 457 4.97 27.43 16.75
C ASN A 457 4.14 26.29 17.36
N ARG A 458 3.40 25.52 16.54
CA ARG A 458 2.43 24.55 17.09
C ARG A 458 2.22 23.29 16.25
N PHE A 459 2.47 23.33 14.95
CA PHE A 459 2.25 22.17 14.09
C PHE A 459 3.23 22.11 12.92
N LEU A 460 3.34 20.93 12.32
CA LEU A 460 3.95 20.70 11.02
C LEU A 460 2.88 20.29 10.02
N TYR A 461 3.11 20.54 8.73
CA TYR A 461 2.24 19.98 7.70
C TYR A 461 2.47 18.48 7.55
N GLU A 462 1.40 17.75 7.25
CA GLU A 462 1.51 16.39 6.76
C GLU A 462 2.44 16.37 5.53
N ASN A 463 3.41 15.45 5.54
CA ASN A 463 4.49 15.29 4.56
C ASN A 463 5.76 16.14 4.73
N THR A 464 5.92 16.86 5.85
CA THR A 464 7.22 17.49 6.16
C THR A 464 8.23 16.43 6.60
N ASP A 465 9.43 16.43 6.04
CA ASP A 465 10.51 15.52 6.47
C ASP A 465 11.07 15.98 7.83
N SER A 466 10.65 15.32 8.90
CA SER A 466 11.01 15.66 10.28
C SER A 466 10.86 14.44 11.19
N PRO A 467 11.66 14.31 12.28
CA PRO A 467 11.47 13.25 13.27
C PRO A 467 10.06 13.24 13.88
N SER A 468 9.64 12.08 14.38
CA SER A 468 8.31 11.89 14.99
C SER A 468 8.26 12.21 16.48
N ALA A 469 9.44 12.21 17.12
CA ALA A 469 9.64 12.55 18.50
C ALA A 469 11.05 13.11 18.69
N GLY A 470 11.27 13.79 19.82
CA GLY A 470 12.59 14.28 20.18
C GLY A 470 12.61 14.85 21.59
N ILE A 471 13.78 15.33 22.00
CA ILE A 471 14.01 15.82 23.35
C ILE A 471 14.55 17.25 23.26
N LEU A 472 13.88 18.18 23.94
CA LEU A 472 14.35 19.54 24.13
C LEU A 472 15.07 19.63 25.47
N LYS A 473 16.25 20.25 25.48
CA LYS A 473 16.98 20.64 26.68
C LYS A 473 16.75 22.12 26.94
N CYS A 474 16.19 22.48 28.09
CA CYS A 474 15.99 23.87 28.49
C CYS A 474 16.04 24.05 30.01
N SER A 475 16.03 25.31 30.47
CA SER A 475 15.84 25.63 31.90
C SER A 475 14.39 25.40 32.32
N SER A 476 14.17 24.98 33.56
CA SER A 476 12.84 24.89 34.18
C SER A 476 12.12 26.24 34.23
N GLN A 477 12.84 27.37 34.29
CA GLN A 477 12.24 28.70 34.26
C GLN A 477 11.60 29.04 32.90
N ASN A 478 12.06 28.39 31.84
CA ASN A 478 11.51 28.57 30.50
C ASN A 478 10.22 27.79 30.27
N VAL A 479 9.75 27.00 31.24
CA VAL A 479 8.60 26.13 31.08
C VAL A 479 7.56 26.43 32.16
N SER A 480 6.31 26.66 31.74
CA SER A 480 5.19 26.82 32.67
C SER A 480 3.98 25.99 32.24
N LEU A 481 3.26 25.45 33.23
CA LEU A 481 2.04 24.69 33.01
C LEU A 481 0.83 25.56 33.31
N HIS A 482 -0.17 25.52 32.43
CA HIS A 482 -1.44 26.19 32.66
C HIS A 482 -2.60 25.32 32.19
N TYR A 483 -3.76 25.48 32.84
CA TYR A 483 -4.96 24.75 32.47
C TYR A 483 -5.79 25.56 31.48
N ASN A 484 -6.08 24.97 30.33
CA ASN A 484 -6.93 25.61 29.33
C ASN A 484 -8.39 25.19 29.54
N ALA A 485 -9.18 26.10 30.12
CA ALA A 485 -10.59 25.87 30.44
C ALA A 485 -11.45 25.52 29.21
N ASN A 486 -11.12 26.02 28.02
CA ASN A 486 -11.89 25.79 26.80
C ASN A 486 -11.74 24.36 26.26
N THR A 487 -10.56 23.76 26.46
CA THR A 487 -10.25 22.41 25.98
C THR A 487 -10.23 21.36 27.09
N TYR A 488 -10.40 21.79 28.34
CA TYR A 488 -10.27 20.99 29.56
C TYR A 488 -8.96 20.19 29.62
N ARG A 489 -7.87 20.79 29.13
CA ARG A 489 -6.56 20.15 29.01
C ARG A 489 -5.46 21.04 29.57
N THR A 490 -4.49 20.41 30.23
CA THR A 490 -3.24 21.05 30.62
C THR A 490 -2.40 21.34 29.38
N ARG A 491 -1.82 22.53 29.34
CA ARG A 491 -0.92 22.99 28.30
C ARG A 491 0.39 23.45 28.92
N CYS A 492 1.45 23.38 28.13
CA CYS A 492 2.80 23.68 28.50
C CYS A 492 3.27 24.83 27.63
N MET A 493 3.55 25.97 28.25
CA MET A 493 4.20 27.10 27.61
C MET A 493 5.71 26.91 27.72
N ILE A 494 6.42 27.01 26.60
CA ILE A 494 7.88 26.91 26.52
C ILE A 494 8.41 28.18 25.88
N HIS A 495 9.24 28.92 26.61
CA HIS A 495 9.87 30.17 26.20
C HIS A 495 11.28 29.89 25.68
N LEU A 496 11.49 30.04 24.37
CA LEU A 496 12.78 29.84 23.72
C LEU A 496 13.21 31.09 22.93
N PRO A 497 14.51 31.25 22.63
CA PRO A 497 14.98 32.33 21.77
C PRO A 497 14.31 32.32 20.38
N SER A 498 13.94 31.14 19.87
CA SER A 498 13.23 30.99 18.58
C SER A 498 11.74 31.36 18.64
N GLY A 499 11.18 31.53 19.85
CA GLY A 499 9.80 31.92 20.07
C GLY A 499 9.13 31.16 21.21
N ASP A 500 7.90 31.56 21.49
CA ASP A 500 7.05 30.91 22.49
C ASP A 500 6.23 29.78 21.85
N TYR A 501 6.16 28.64 22.55
CA TYR A 501 5.42 27.46 22.14
C TYR A 501 4.38 27.09 23.21
N ASP A 502 3.11 27.21 22.86
CA ASP A 502 2.00 26.77 23.70
C ASP A 502 1.51 25.39 23.23
N LEU A 503 1.94 24.33 23.92
CA LEU A 503 1.78 22.95 23.46
C LEU A 503 0.88 22.13 24.40
N PRO A 504 0.02 21.23 23.88
CA PRO A 504 -0.75 20.32 24.73
C PRO A 504 0.16 19.36 25.51
N LEU A 505 -0.05 19.24 26.82
CA LEU A 505 0.56 18.21 27.65
C LEU A 505 -0.32 16.95 27.59
N THR A 506 0.24 15.85 27.07
CA THR A 506 -0.50 14.59 26.85
C THR A 506 0.09 13.39 27.60
N GLY A 507 1.31 13.54 28.10
CA GLY A 507 1.96 12.57 28.97
C GLY A 507 1.17 12.27 30.24
N ILE A 508 1.19 11.02 30.68
CA ILE A 508 0.71 10.58 31.98
C ILE A 508 1.91 10.33 32.89
N ASN A 509 1.77 10.62 34.18
CA ASN A 509 2.81 10.39 35.20
C ASN A 509 4.14 11.07 34.85
N THR A 510 4.06 12.30 34.36
CA THR A 510 5.23 13.14 34.06
C THR A 510 5.85 13.65 35.35
N ASP A 511 7.18 13.76 35.40
CA ASP A 511 7.86 14.37 36.57
C ASP A 511 7.37 15.83 36.75
N GLU A 512 7.36 16.31 37.99
CA GLU A 512 7.02 17.71 38.27
C GLU A 512 8.13 18.65 37.78
N ILE A 513 7.75 19.81 37.26
CA ILE A 513 8.71 20.84 36.88
C ILE A 513 9.23 21.48 38.19
N PRO A 514 10.54 21.47 38.44
CA PRO A 514 11.10 22.00 39.69
C PRO A 514 10.90 23.51 39.75
N SER A 515 10.56 24.02 40.94
CA SER A 515 10.40 25.46 41.21
C SER A 515 11.73 26.23 41.23
N VAL A 516 12.85 25.51 41.32
CA VAL A 516 14.21 26.06 41.28
C VAL A 516 14.75 25.92 39.87
N ASP A 517 15.50 26.91 39.41
CA ASP A 517 16.15 26.90 38.10
C ASP A 517 17.10 25.71 37.98
N ARG A 518 16.77 24.80 37.08
CA ARG A 518 17.54 23.60 36.76
C ARG A 518 17.38 23.27 35.29
N GLU A 519 18.38 22.61 34.73
CA GLU A 519 18.24 22.01 33.41
C GLU A 519 17.23 20.86 33.47
N ILE A 520 16.29 20.86 32.53
CA ILE A 520 15.29 19.82 32.34
C ILE A 520 15.31 19.34 30.90
N LEU A 521 14.80 18.13 30.71
CA LEU A 521 14.53 17.55 29.41
C LEU A 521 13.01 17.50 29.20
N VAL A 522 12.54 18.11 28.12
CA VAL A 522 11.14 18.05 27.69
C VAL A 522 11.04 17.03 26.55
N VAL A 523 10.25 15.97 26.77
CA VAL A 523 9.98 14.97 25.75
C VAL A 523 8.88 15.47 24.84
N LEU A 524 9.16 15.56 23.55
CA LEU A 524 8.25 16.06 22.53
C LEU A 524 7.86 14.95 21.57
N GLY A 525 6.65 15.04 21.03
CA GLY A 525 6.18 14.12 20.00
C GLY A 525 5.16 14.76 19.06
N LEU A 526 5.05 14.20 17.86
CA LEU A 526 4.06 14.61 16.89
C LEU A 526 2.79 13.79 17.03
N GLY A 527 1.68 14.51 17.20
CA GLY A 527 0.34 13.93 17.11
C GLY A 527 0.02 13.48 15.69
N ARG A 528 -1.03 12.64 15.56
CA ARG A 528 -1.53 12.22 14.24
C ARG A 528 -2.00 13.43 13.41
N PRO A 529 -1.86 13.38 12.07
CA PRO A 529 -2.37 14.42 11.19
C PRO A 529 -3.85 14.67 11.46
N PHE A 530 -4.19 15.93 11.72
CA PHE A 530 -5.54 16.36 11.98
C PHE A 530 -5.99 17.34 10.90
N ASN A 531 -7.05 16.99 10.20
CA ASN A 531 -7.79 17.90 9.32
C ASN A 531 -9.30 17.69 9.54
N PRO A 532 -9.93 18.43 10.48
CA PRO A 532 -11.33 18.23 10.77
C PRO A 532 -12.14 18.62 9.52
N LYS A 533 -12.75 17.65 8.84
CA LYS A 533 -13.64 17.86 7.69
C LYS A 533 -13.06 18.75 6.56
N GLY A 534 -11.74 18.89 6.46
CA GLY A 534 -11.10 19.77 5.48
C GLY A 534 -11.08 21.26 5.85
N PHE A 535 -11.31 21.63 7.12
CA PHE A 535 -11.22 23.04 7.57
C PHE A 535 -9.83 23.65 7.36
N TYR A 536 -8.79 22.82 7.24
CA TYR A 536 -7.43 23.26 6.95
C TYR A 536 -7.01 22.84 5.54
N ASN A 537 -6.28 23.72 4.86
CA ASN A 537 -5.71 23.47 3.52
C ASN A 537 -4.78 22.25 3.49
N HIS A 538 -4.16 21.91 4.63
CA HIS A 538 -3.29 20.75 4.82
C HIS A 538 -3.58 20.10 6.16
N SER A 539 -3.46 18.77 6.25
CA SER A 539 -3.48 18.10 7.55
C SER A 539 -2.27 18.51 8.38
N ARG A 540 -2.47 18.59 9.70
CA ARG A 540 -1.50 19.16 10.63
C ARG A 540 -1.09 18.13 11.66
N CYS A 541 0.21 17.88 11.80
CA CYS A 541 0.77 17.14 12.92
C CYS A 541 1.10 18.13 14.04
N TYR A 542 0.31 18.15 15.10
CA TYR A 542 0.55 19.07 16.23
C TYR A 542 1.69 18.57 17.10
N ILE A 543 2.53 19.49 17.56
CA ILE A 543 3.59 19.20 18.52
C ILE A 543 2.96 19.03 19.90
N LEU A 544 3.33 17.98 20.61
CA LEU A 544 2.81 17.62 21.93
C LEU A 544 3.95 17.50 22.92
N VAL A 545 3.70 17.91 24.17
CA VAL A 545 4.57 17.57 25.30
C VAL A 545 4.14 16.22 25.86
N LEU A 546 5.07 15.28 25.88
CA LEU A 546 4.87 13.90 26.33
C LEU A 546 5.38 13.65 27.74
N GLY A 547 6.21 14.56 28.29
CA GLY A 547 6.68 14.51 29.66
C GLY A 547 7.94 15.31 29.92
N PHE A 548 8.42 15.24 31.16
CA PHE A 548 9.60 15.96 31.65
C PHE A 548 10.54 14.99 32.36
N PHE A 549 11.84 15.28 32.32
CA PHE A 549 12.84 14.72 33.21
C PHE A 549 13.69 15.83 33.80
N VAL A 550 13.99 15.75 35.09
CA VAL A 550 14.94 16.64 35.77
C VAL A 550 16.33 16.00 35.73
N LEU A 551 17.35 16.77 35.34
CA LEU A 551 18.74 16.31 35.23
C LEU A 551 19.51 16.31 36.56
#